data_AF-A0A7L9RS52-F1
#
_entry.id   AF-A0A7L9RS52-F1
#
_cell.length_a   1.000
_cell.length_b   1.000
_cell.length_c   1.000
_cell.angle_alpha   90.00
_cell.angle_beta   90.00
_cell.angle_gamma   90.00
#
_symmetry.space_group_name_H-M   'P 1'
#
loop_
_entity.id
_entity.type
_entity.pdbx_description
1 polymer ?
#
loop_
_entity_poly.entity_id
_entity_poly.type
_entity_poly.pdbx_seq_one_letter_code
_entity_poly.pdbx_strand_id
1 'polypeptide(L)'
;MNHILILPFLELIDGLLGFYQLLIIIAVIVSLLTAFNILDTYKRGVFVFVTTLNRFTDPVLYQIRRIVPAMGGLDFSPVIAIFLINVLRNVIHRLTCI
;
A
#
# COMPACT_ATOMS: atom_id res chain seq x y z
N MET A 1 8.57 6.65 33.07
CA MET A 1 9.83 6.31 32.40
C MET A 1 9.64 5.44 31.15
N ASN A 2 8.67 4.51 31.12
CA ASN A 2 8.43 3.63 29.96
C ASN A 2 7.82 4.35 28.73
N HIS A 3 7.03 5.42 28.92
CA HIS A 3 6.40 6.17 27.82
C HIS A 3 7.41 6.83 26.87
N ILE A 4 8.56 7.29 27.38
CA ILE A 4 9.58 7.99 26.57
C ILE A 4 10.25 7.05 25.55
N LEU A 5 10.30 5.74 25.85
CA LEU A 5 10.88 4.74 24.95
C LEU A 5 9.84 4.15 23.97
N ILE A 6 8.56 4.11 24.35
CA ILE A 6 7.49 3.47 23.57
C ILE A 6 6.99 4.40 22.46
N LEU A 7 6.83 5.69 22.73
CA LEU A 7 6.34 6.69 21.76
C LEU A 7 7.15 6.75 20.44
N PRO A 8 8.50 6.86 20.44
CA PRO A 8 9.25 6.92 19.18
C PRO A 8 9.14 5.63 18.38
N PHE A 9 8.90 4.49 19.03
CA PHE A 9 8.69 3.22 18.35
C PHE A 9 7.33 3.17 17.65
N LEU A 10 6.26 3.67 18.28
CA LEU A 10 4.93 3.79 17.63
C LEU A 10 4.97 4.74 16.44
N GLU A 11 5.68 5.87 16.56
CA GLU A 11 5.86 6.83 15.47
C GLU A 11 6.63 6.22 14.29
N LEU A 12 7.67 5.43 14.57
CA LEU A 12 8.39 4.69 13.53
C LEU A 12 7.45 3.73 12.78
N ILE A 13 6.59 3.01 13.50
CA ILE A 13 5.60 2.10 12.90
C ILE A 13 4.60 2.87 12.05
N ASP A 14 4.07 4.00 12.52
CA ASP A 14 3.17 4.84 11.73
C ASP A 14 3.85 5.36 10.44
N GLY A 15 5.12 5.76 10.55
CA GLY A 15 5.93 6.16 9.41
C GLY A 15 6.08 5.04 8.37
N LEU A 16 6.36 3.81 8.83
CA LEU A 16 6.45 2.64 7.95
C LEU A 16 5.11 2.30 7.29
N LEU A 17 4.00 2.37 8.03
CA LEU A 17 2.65 2.20 7.50
C LEU A 17 2.33 3.26 6.43
N GLY A 18 2.70 4.52 6.67
CA GLY A 18 2.56 5.60 5.71
C GLY A 18 3.40 5.40 4.44
N PHE A 19 4.64 4.96 4.58
CA PHE A 19 5.50 4.62 3.44
C PHE A 19 4.92 3.45 2.62
N TYR A 20 4.41 2.42 3.29
CA TYR A 20 3.78 1.29 2.62
C TYR A 20 2.48 1.68 1.90
N GLN A 21 1.68 2.56 2.50
CA GLN A 21 0.50 3.17 1.87
C GLN A 21 0.88 3.92 0.58
N LEU A 22 1.99 4.67 0.58
CA LEU A 22 2.50 5.35 -0.60
C LEU A 22 2.88 4.35 -1.71
N LEU A 23 3.54 3.24 -1.37
CA LEU A 23 3.88 2.20 -2.35
C LEU A 23 2.62 1.62 -3.02
N ILE A 24 1.57 1.35 -2.25
CA ILE A 24 0.28 0.87 -2.79
C ILE A 24 -0.33 1.91 -3.72
N ILE A 25 -0.32 3.19 -3.33
CA ILE A 25 -0.85 4.28 -4.18
C ILE A 25 -0.07 4.35 -5.50
N ILE A 26 1.26 4.29 -5.46
CA ILE A 26 2.09 4.28 -6.67
C ILE A 26 1.76 3.06 -7.54
N ALA A 27 1.53 1.88 -6.94
CA ALA A 27 1.14 0.68 -7.69
C ALA A 27 -0.19 0.83 -8.41
N VAL A 28 -1.19 1.45 -7.76
CA VAL A 28 -2.49 1.75 -8.38
C VAL A 28 -2.33 2.73 -9.54
N ILE A 29 -1.57 3.81 -9.34
CA ILE A 29 -1.32 4.80 -10.40
C ILE A 29 -0.64 4.13 -11.60
N VAL A 30 0.42 3.34 -11.36
CA VAL A 30 1.14 2.61 -12.42
C VAL A 30 0.22 1.63 -13.16
N SER A 31 -0.62 0.90 -12.43
CA SER A 31 -1.60 -0.01 -13.01
C SER A 31 -2.59 0.74 -13.91
N LEU A 32 -3.11 1.88 -13.45
CA LEU A 32 -4.04 2.72 -14.20
C LEU A 32 -3.38 3.32 -15.45
N LEU A 33 -2.15 3.83 -15.32
CA LEU A 33 -1.38 4.36 -16.43
C LEU A 33 -1.08 3.29 -17.48
N THR A 34 -0.83 2.05 -17.06
CA THR A 34 -0.64 0.91 -17.97
C THR A 34 -1.96 0.52 -18.65
N ALA A 35 -3.07 0.51 -17.91
CA ALA A 35 -4.40 0.19 -18.45
C ALA A 35 -4.87 1.21 -19.51
N PHE A 36 -4.53 2.49 -19.33
CA PHE A 36 -4.82 3.55 -20.32
C PHE A 36 -3.79 3.63 -21.45
N ASN A 37 -2.88 2.66 -21.60
CA ASN A 37 -1.80 2.67 -22.59
C ASN A 37 -0.88 3.91 -22.54
N ILE A 38 -0.79 4.56 -21.38
CA ILE A 38 0.10 5.73 -21.16
C ILE A 38 1.52 5.24 -20.89
N LEU A 39 1.66 4.16 -20.11
CA LEU A 39 2.94 3.51 -19.85
C LEU A 39 3.09 2.27 -20.74
N ASP A 40 4.15 2.30 -21.55
CA ASP A 40 4.54 1.18 -22.38
C ASP A 40 5.44 0.21 -21.58
N THR A 41 4.87 -0.94 -21.20
CA THR A 41 5.55 -2.00 -20.47
C THR A 41 6.50 -2.83 -21.34
N TYR A 42 6.51 -2.67 -22.67
CA TYR A 42 7.49 -3.33 -23.54
C TYR A 42 8.90 -2.76 -23.33
N LYS A 43 9.01 -1.52 -22.83
CA LYS A 43 10.31 -0.94 -22.45
C LYS A 43 10.82 -1.60 -21.17
N ARG A 44 12.00 -2.21 -21.26
CA ARG A 44 12.63 -2.95 -20.14
C ARG A 44 12.70 -2.16 -18.84
N GLY A 45 12.96 -0.85 -18.89
CA GLY A 45 12.99 0.01 -17.69
C GLY A 45 11.64 0.07 -16.97
N VAL A 46 10.56 0.29 -17.72
CA VAL A 46 9.19 0.35 -17.16
C VAL A 46 8.79 -1.02 -16.63
N PHE A 47 9.04 -2.08 -17.40
CA PHE A 47 8.75 -3.45 -16.97
C PHE A 47 9.40 -3.78 -15.63
N VAL A 48 10.70 -3.55 -15.47
CA VAL A 48 11.42 -3.84 -14.22
C VAL A 48 10.83 -3.03 -13.06
N PHE A 49 10.53 -1.74 -13.27
CA PHE A 49 9.93 -0.90 -12.25
C PHE A 49 8.55 -1.42 -11.79
N VAL A 50 7.64 -1.67 -12.74
CA VAL A 50 6.29 -2.19 -12.44
C VAL A 50 6.37 -3.55 -11.73
N THR A 51 7.21 -4.45 -12.20
CA THR A 51 7.34 -5.79 -11.63
C THR A 51 7.92 -5.74 -10.22
N THR A 52 8.88 -4.84 -9.98
CA THR A 52 9.48 -4.63 -8.65
C THR A 52 8.45 -4.06 -7.68
N LEU A 53 7.70 -3.05 -8.11
CA LEU A 53 6.65 -2.43 -7.31
C LEU A 53 5.55 -3.44 -6.93
N ASN A 54 5.10 -4.24 -7.90
CA ASN A 54 4.11 -5.30 -7.66
C ASN A 54 4.65 -6.36 -6.70
N ARG A 55 5.92 -6.76 -6.78
CA ARG A 55 6.51 -7.70 -5.81
C ARG A 55 6.46 -7.21 -4.36
N PHE A 56 6.57 -5.90 -4.14
CA PHE A 56 6.46 -5.32 -2.80
C PHE A 56 5.02 -5.24 -2.30
N THR A 57 4.04 -4.98 -3.18
CA THR A 57 2.64 -4.75 -2.78
C THR A 57 1.77 -6.02 -2.85
N ASP A 58 2.07 -6.94 -3.77
CA ASP A 58 1.35 -8.20 -3.98
C ASP A 58 1.22 -9.09 -2.74
N PRO A 59 2.19 -9.28 -1.82
CA PRO A 59 1.96 -10.15 -0.67
C PRO A 59 0.78 -9.72 0.20
N VAL A 60 0.48 -8.42 0.28
CA VAL A 60 -0.70 -7.92 1.00
C VAL A 60 -1.92 -7.87 0.08
N LEU A 61 -1.76 -7.34 -1.15
CA LEU A 61 -2.87 -7.21 -2.09
C LEU A 61 -3.44 -8.56 -2.51
N TYR A 62 -2.60 -9.59 -2.68
CA TYR A 62 -3.02 -10.94 -3.01
C TYR A 62 -3.92 -11.55 -1.93
N GLN A 63 -3.59 -11.36 -0.64
CA GLN A 63 -4.46 -11.87 0.43
C GLN A 63 -5.83 -11.19 0.41
N ILE A 64 -5.86 -9.90 0.09
CA ILE A 64 -7.12 -9.15 -0.05
C ILE A 64 -7.89 -9.62 -1.31
N ARG A 65 -7.21 -9.84 -2.45
CA ARG A 65 -7.79 -10.36 -3.69
C ARG A 65 -8.43 -11.74 -3.52
N ARG A 66 -7.96 -12.57 -2.57
CA ARG A 66 -8.57 -13.87 -2.27
C ARG A 66 -9.95 -13.76 -1.64
N ILE A 67 -10.23 -12.64 -0.98
CA ILE A 67 -11.49 -12.38 -0.28
C ILE A 67 -12.41 -11.51 -1.15
N VAL A 68 -11.82 -10.58 -1.91
CA VAL A 68 -12.53 -9.57 -2.70
C VAL A 68 -12.64 -10.05 -4.15
N PRO A 69 -13.85 -10.34 -4.66
CA PRO A 69 -14.02 -10.71 -6.06
C PRO A 69 -13.63 -9.54 -6.97
N ALA A 70 -12.99 -9.85 -8.10
CA ALA A 70 -12.72 -8.84 -9.13
C ALA A 70 -14.04 -8.34 -9.71
N MET A 71 -14.29 -7.03 -9.64
CA MET A 71 -15.52 -6.42 -10.15
C MET A 71 -15.17 -5.56 -11.38
N GLY A 72 -15.75 -5.90 -12.54
CA GLY A 72 -15.61 -5.09 -13.76
C GLY A 72 -14.18 -4.99 -14.31
N GLY A 73 -13.31 -5.97 -14.04
CA GLY A 73 -11.92 -5.97 -14.51
C GLY A 73 -10.99 -5.01 -13.77
N LEU A 74 -11.45 -4.34 -12.71
CA LEU A 74 -10.65 -3.47 -11.86
C LEU A 74 -10.37 -4.15 -10.50
N ASP A 75 -9.14 -3.99 -10.03
CA ASP A 75 -8.69 -4.49 -8.74
C ASP A 75 -9.04 -3.49 -7.63
N PHE A 76 -10.05 -3.81 -6.82
CA PHE A 76 -10.43 -3.00 -5.65
C PHE A 76 -9.57 -3.31 -4.40
N SER A 77 -8.74 -4.34 -4.46
CA SER A 77 -7.88 -4.75 -3.34
C SER A 77 -6.97 -3.64 -2.79
N PRO A 78 -6.37 -2.76 -3.60
CA PRO A 78 -5.57 -1.64 -3.11
C PRO A 78 -6.37 -0.63 -2.28
N VAL A 79 -7.62 -0.36 -2.66
CA VAL A 79 -8.51 0.55 -1.92
C VAL A 79 -8.77 0.00 -0.52
N ILE A 80 -9.06 -1.30 -0.43
CA ILE A 80 -9.29 -1.98 0.84
C ILE A 80 -8.01 -2.04 1.68
N ALA A 81 -6.86 -2.28 1.06
CA ALA A 81 -5.57 -2.26 1.74
C ALA A 81 -5.29 -0.89 2.38
N ILE A 82 -5.47 0.19 1.61
CA ILE A 82 -5.30 1.57 2.09
C ILE A 82 -6.28 1.87 3.23
N PHE A 83 -7.54 1.44 3.10
CA PHE A 83 -8.54 1.60 4.16
C PHE A 83 -8.10 0.93 5.47
N LEU A 84 -7.68 -0.34 5.41
CA LEU A 84 -7.19 -1.08 6.58
C LEU A 84 -5.95 -0.42 7.21
N ILE A 85 -5.01 0.05 6.39
CA ILE A 85 -3.83 0.79 6.87
C ILE A 85 -4.27 2.06 7.61
N ASN A 86 -5.19 2.85 7.05
CA ASN A 86 -5.67 4.07 7.71
C ASN A 86 -6.36 3.76 9.05
N VAL A 87 -7.12 2.67 9.15
CA VAL A 87 -7.72 2.22 10.42
C VAL A 87 -6.62 1.91 11.45
N LEU A 88 -5.60 1.15 11.07
CA LEU A 88 -4.47 0.83 11.96
C LEU A 88 -3.71 2.08 12.41
N ARG A 89 -3.42 2.99 11.49
CA ARG A 89 -2.75 4.27 11.78
C ARG A 89 -3.56 5.13 12.73
N ASN A 90 -4.89 5.21 12.54
CA ASN A 90 -5.79 5.92 13.45
C ASN A 90 -5.76 5.35 14.86
N VAL A 91 -5.69 4.02 15.01
CA VAL A 91 -5.56 3.37 16.33
C VAL A 91 -4.22 3.74 16.96
N ILE A 92 -3.11 3.68 16.21
CA ILE A 92 -1.78 4.06 16.69
C ILE A 92 -1.77 5.52 17.14
N HIS A 93 -2.30 6.44 16.34
CA HIS A 93 -2.35 7.87 16.67
C HIS A 93 -3.13 8.13 17.96
N ARG A 94 -4.24 7.41 18.18
CA ARG A 94 -5.00 7.50 19.43
C ARG A 94 -4.20 6.99 20.63
N LEU A 95 -3.43 5.92 20.48
CA LEU A 95 -2.57 5.38 21.54
C LEU A 95 -1.38 6.31 21.85
N THR A 96 -0.84 7.02 20.86
CA THR A 96 0.24 8.01 21.06
C THR A 96 -0.25 9.25 21.80
N CYS A 97 -1.54 9.60 21.66
CA CYS A 97 -2.13 10.81 22.25
C CYS A 97 -2.68 10.61 23.68
N ILE A 98 -2.80 9.36 24.15
CA ILE A 98 -3.20 8.99 25.52
C ILE A 98 -1.96 8.91 26.42
#